data_AF-A0A4Q3RMS7-F1
#
_entry.id   AF-A0A4Q3RMS7-F1
#
_cell.length_a   1.000
_cell.length_b   1.000
_cell.length_c   1.000
_cell.angle_alpha   90.00
_cell.angle_beta   90.00
_cell.angle_gamma   90.00
#
_symmetry.space_group_name_H-M   'P 1'
#
loop_
_entity.id
_entity.type
_entity.pdbx_description
1 polymer ?
#
loop_
_entity_poly.entity_id
_entity_poly.type
_entity_poly.pdbx_seq_one_letter_code
_entity_poly.pdbx_strand_id
1 'polypeptide(L)' 'MAKVNICWLRRDLRLEDNAALYHALRSGTPVQILFIFDTTI' A
#
# COMPACT_ATOMS: atom_id res chain seq x y z
N MET A 1 -8.12 -18.76 3.57
CA MET A 1 -7.04 -17.74 3.56
C MET A 1 -7.51 -16.52 4.33
N ALA A 2 -6.63 -15.87 5.08
CA ALA A 2 -6.95 -14.62 5.78
C ALA A 2 -7.03 -13.44 4.79
N LYS A 3 -7.88 -12.45 5.08
CA LYS A 3 -8.01 -11.23 4.27
C LYS A 3 -6.79 -10.34 4.48
N VAL A 4 -6.23 -9.80 3.39
CA VAL A 4 -5.08 -8.88 3.40
C VAL A 4 -5.42 -7.62 2.59
N ASN A 5 -4.95 -6.46 3.04
CA ASN A 5 -4.99 -5.22 2.29
C ASN A 5 -3.71 -5.07 1.46
N ILE A 6 -3.86 -4.61 0.22
CA ILE A 6 -2.72 -4.24 -0.62
C ILE A 6 -2.63 -2.72 -0.70
N CYS A 7 -1.50 -2.18 -0.25
CA CYS A 7 -1.15 -0.78 -0.45
C CYS A 7 -0.15 -0.68 -1.60
N TRP A 8 -0.65 -0.39 -2.81
CA TRP A 8 0.18 -0.27 -4.01
C TRP A 8 0.75 1.14 -4.13
N LEU A 9 2.05 1.26 -3.83
CA LEU A 9 2.80 2.49 -4.08
C LEU A 9 3.10 2.59 -5.57
N ARG A 10 2.78 3.74 -6.17
CA ARG A 10 3.13 4.08 -7.55
C ARG A 10 4.12 5.24 -7.53
N ARG A 11 3.66 6.46 -7.77
CA ARG A 11 4.51 7.67 -7.75
C ARG A 11 4.80 8.17 -6.33
N ASP A 12 4.01 7.72 -5.36
CA ASP A 12 4.05 8.21 -3.98
C ASP A 12 4.77 7.24 -3.05
N LEU A 13 6.10 7.28 -3.11
CA LEU A 13 7.00 6.43 -2.32
C LEU A 13 7.30 7.05 -0.95
N ARG A 14 6.25 7.35 -0.18
CA ARG A 14 6.36 7.92 1.16
C ARG A 14 5.53 7.14 2.18
N LEU A 15 6.04 7.08 3.41
CA LEU A 15 5.35 6.50 4.56
C LEU A 15 4.53 7.55 5.32
N GLU A 16 5.08 8.76 5.43
CA GLU A 16 4.43 9.90 6.08
C GLU A 16 3.38 10.51 5.16
N ASP A 17 2.26 10.96 5.73
CA ASP A 17 1.17 11.60 5.00
C ASP A 17 0.69 10.81 3.77
N ASN A 18 0.55 9.48 3.93
CA ASN A 18 0.03 8.57 2.92
C ASN A 18 -1.37 8.08 3.33
N ALA A 19 -2.41 8.68 2.76
CA ALA A 19 -3.81 8.38 3.11
C ALA A 19 -4.17 6.90 2.88
N ALA A 20 -3.69 6.29 1.80
CA ALA A 20 -3.97 4.89 1.50
C ALA A 20 -3.35 3.97 2.55
N LEU A 21 -2.08 4.20 2.92
CA LEU A 21 -1.40 3.45 3.97
C LEU A 21 -2.07 3.66 5.33
N TYR A 22 -2.45 4.90 5.66
CA TYR A 22 -3.15 5.24 6.90
C TYR A 22 -4.46 4.46 7.06
N HIS A 23 -5.33 4.49 6.04
CA HIS A 23 -6.60 3.78 6.09
C HIS A 23 -6.42 2.25 6.09
N ALA A 24 -5.44 1.73 5.34
CA ALA A 24 -5.15 0.31 5.30
C ALA A 24 -4.68 -0.23 6.66
N LEU A 25 -3.82 0.51 7.38
CA LEU A 25 -3.35 0.14 8.71
C LEU A 25 -4.47 0.23 9.76
N ARG A 26 -5.37 1.23 9.63
CA ARG A 26 -6.49 1.41 10.55
C ARG A 26 -7.59 0.36 10.43
N SER A 27 -7.65 -0.41 9.35
CA SER A 27 -8.71 -1.42 9.17
C SER A 27 -8.49 -2.70 9.97
N GLY A 28 -7.36 -2.84 10.69
CA GLY A 28 -7.07 -4.00 11.54
C GLY A 28 -6.79 -5.30 10.78
N THR A 29 -6.67 -5.24 9.45
CA THR A 29 -6.27 -6.37 8.60
C THR A 29 -4.81 -6.22 8.20
N PRO A 30 -4.04 -7.32 8.06
CA PRO A 30 -2.66 -7.25 7.59
C PRO A 30 -2.54 -6.43 6.30
N VAL A 31 -1.49 -5.60 6.22
CA VAL A 31 -1.23 -4.74 5.06
C VAL A 31 0.05 -5.20 4.37
N GLN A 32 -0.06 -5.54 3.09
CA GLN A 32 1.09 -5.74 2.22
C GLN A 32 1.34 -4.45 1.44
N ILE A 33 2.50 -3.83 1.68
CA ILE A 33 3.00 -2.74 0.84
C ILE A 33 3.65 -3.36 -0.39
N LEU A 34 3.32 -2.87 -1.59
CA LEU A 34 3.97 -3.32 -2.81
C LEU A 34 4.22 -2.14 -3.76
N PHE A 35 5.26 -2.29 -4.57
CA PHE A 35 5.58 -1.41 -5.68
C PHE A 35 5.78 -2.28 -6.92
N ILE A 36 5.17 -1.88 -8.04
CA ILE A 36 5.35 -2.57 -9.32
C ILE A 36 6.28 -1.67 -10.14
N PHE A 37 7.49 -2.17 -10.37
CA PHE A 37 8.44 -1.51 -11.25
C PHE A 37 8.06 -1.83 -12.70
N ASP A 38 7.30 -0.93 -13.31
CA ASP A 38 6.98 -0.98 -14.72
C ASP A 38 8.04 -0.20 -15.51
N THR A 39 8.79 -0.89 -16.37
CA THR A 39 9.82 -0.30 -17.23
C THR A 39 9.23 0.34 -18.49
N THR A 40 7.93 0.15 -18.74
CA THR A 40 7.22 0.67 -19.92
C THR A 40 6.05 1.53 -19.43
N ILE A 41 6.33 2.81 -19.14
CA ILE A 41 5.35 3.70 -18.48
C ILE A 41 4.50 4.51 -19.46
#